data_AF-A0A4U8SNK0-F1
#
_entry.id   AF-A0A4U8SNK0-F1
#
_cell.length_a   1.000
_cell.length_b   1.000
_cell.length_c   1.000
_cell.angle_alpha   90.00
_cell.angle_beta   90.00
_cell.angle_gamma   90.00
#
_symmetry.space_group_name_H-M   'P 1'
#
loop_
_entity.id
_entity.type
_entity.pdbx_description
1 polymer ?
#
loop_
_entity_poly.entity_id
_entity_poly.type
_entity_poly.pdbx_seq_one_letter_code
_entity_poly.pdbx_strand_id
1 'polypeptide(L)'
;MKCKFLTYDKDKKWLSFFYNDEEWRKKFVVSLGYDEYSYDDIELLIFSQMPHITKADILELFEFSILCCFWASRIEGDEIMIWTHHIDNLDDNLSPNPPKPTYISEYINIIGQLFLAGYIDFGTYCDNEDSNKIDYPTNLSYYKEDKYQAWVYFRDNFFYAKRFNRDLDDDIMIYEGKEYSIKDCPRRIDKERGSVLCGYSTMYSDTSWDTPKYWSQYNIWVARTEKGTKYFNEILAPRFYNKYKDLSVEIDEKGNIVRWIGAINR
;
A
#
# COMPACT_ATOMS: atom_id res chain seq x y z
N MET A 1 3.07 18.94 -24.53
CA MET A 1 3.44 19.81 -23.39
C MET A 1 4.61 19.20 -22.64
N LYS A 2 5.51 20.01 -22.06
CA LYS A 2 6.64 19.53 -21.26
C LYS A 2 6.38 19.77 -19.78
N CYS A 3 6.40 18.71 -18.97
CA CYS A 3 6.20 18.76 -17.52
C CYS A 3 7.43 18.27 -16.77
N LYS A 4 7.71 18.86 -15.61
CA LYS A 4 8.68 18.29 -14.66
C LYS A 4 8.10 17.00 -14.12
N PHE A 5 8.88 15.92 -14.15
CA PHE A 5 8.42 14.61 -13.67
C PHE A 5 8.05 14.65 -12.19
N LEU A 6 8.93 15.28 -11.40
CA LEU A 6 8.84 15.38 -9.95
C LEU A 6 9.22 16.79 -9.52
N THR A 7 8.50 17.31 -8.56
CA THR A 7 8.78 18.57 -7.86
C THR A 7 8.84 18.32 -6.37
N TYR A 8 9.69 19.06 -5.66
CA TYR A 8 9.85 18.92 -4.21
C TYR A 8 9.65 20.27 -3.54
N ASP A 9 8.62 20.34 -2.70
CA ASP A 9 8.40 21.45 -1.78
C ASP A 9 9.21 21.18 -0.51
N LYS A 10 10.31 21.92 -0.34
CA LYS A 10 11.21 21.76 0.81
C LYS A 10 10.56 22.16 2.12
N ASP A 11 9.68 23.16 2.09
CA ASP A 11 9.06 23.72 3.30
C ASP A 11 7.99 22.75 3.81
N LYS A 12 7.24 22.14 2.90
CA LYS A 12 6.24 21.11 3.22
C LYS A 12 6.82 19.70 3.31
N LYS A 13 8.09 19.51 2.94
CA LYS A 13 8.74 18.20 2.77
C LYS A 13 7.90 17.26 1.90
N TRP A 14 7.32 17.82 0.84
CA TRP A 14 6.31 17.15 0.03
C TRP A 14 6.80 16.97 -1.40
N LEU A 15 6.64 15.75 -1.92
CA LEU A 15 6.94 15.43 -3.31
C LEU A 15 5.65 15.41 -4.13
N SER A 16 5.67 16.10 -5.26
CA SER A 16 4.56 16.13 -6.19
C SER A 16 5.02 15.67 -7.56
N PHE A 17 4.37 14.64 -8.06
CA PHE A 17 4.55 14.16 -9.43
C PHE A 17 3.68 14.98 -10.39
N PHE A 18 4.00 14.94 -11.69
CA PHE A 18 3.25 15.68 -12.70
C PHE A 18 1.78 15.24 -12.81
N TYR A 19 1.50 13.97 -12.50
CA TYR A 19 0.16 13.37 -12.55
C TYR A 19 -0.66 13.62 -11.27
N ASN A 20 -0.15 14.42 -10.33
CA ASN A 20 -0.99 14.95 -9.25
C ASN A 20 -2.01 15.97 -9.76
N ASP A 21 -1.87 16.45 -10.99
CA ASP A 21 -2.92 17.18 -11.70
C ASP A 21 -4.02 16.22 -12.17
N GLU A 22 -5.25 16.42 -11.69
CA GLU A 22 -6.38 15.52 -11.92
C GLU A 22 -6.74 15.35 -13.40
N GLU A 23 -6.69 16.43 -14.18
CA GLU A 23 -7.03 16.39 -15.61
C GLU A 23 -6.02 15.53 -16.37
N TRP A 24 -4.72 15.70 -16.06
CA TRP A 24 -3.66 14.92 -16.69
C TRP A 24 -3.63 13.48 -16.22
N ARG A 25 -3.88 13.24 -14.93
CA ARG A 25 -4.00 11.90 -14.38
C ARG A 25 -5.04 11.10 -15.15
N LYS A 26 -6.24 11.65 -15.34
CA LYS A 26 -7.34 11.01 -16.07
C LYS A 26 -6.94 10.69 -17.51
N LYS A 27 -6.39 11.66 -18.26
CA LYS A 27 -5.96 11.43 -19.65
C LYS A 27 -4.87 10.36 -19.75
N PHE A 28 -3.89 10.42 -18.86
CA PHE A 28 -2.75 9.50 -18.85
C PHE A 28 -3.18 8.07 -18.52
N VAL A 29 -3.91 7.86 -17.40
CA VAL A 29 -4.39 6.54 -16.96
C VAL A 29 -5.26 5.89 -18.05
N VAL A 30 -6.19 6.65 -18.65
CA VAL A 30 -7.01 6.17 -19.76
C VAL A 30 -6.17 5.83 -20.99
N SER A 31 -5.13 6.61 -21.32
CA SER A 31 -4.25 6.32 -22.46
C SER A 31 -3.46 5.01 -22.31
N LEU A 32 -3.19 4.61 -21.06
CA LEU A 32 -2.56 3.33 -20.75
C LEU A 32 -3.55 2.16 -20.72
N GLY A 33 -4.84 2.39 -20.97
CA GLY A 33 -5.88 1.36 -20.98
C GLY A 33 -6.48 1.02 -19.61
N TYR A 34 -6.22 1.86 -18.59
CA TYR A 34 -6.78 1.71 -17.26
C TYR A 34 -8.06 2.53 -17.10
N ASP A 35 -8.94 2.11 -16.19
CA ASP A 35 -10.10 2.93 -15.83
C ASP A 35 -9.67 4.15 -15.00
N GLU A 36 -10.49 5.20 -14.97
CA GLU A 36 -10.15 6.42 -14.24
C GLU A 36 -10.10 6.24 -12.72
N TYR A 37 -10.49 5.07 -12.21
CA TYR A 37 -10.54 4.73 -10.79
C TYR A 37 -9.36 3.83 -10.34
N SER A 38 -8.50 3.41 -11.27
CA SER A 38 -7.32 2.58 -11.03
C SER A 38 -6.16 3.42 -10.48
N TYR A 39 -6.39 4.11 -9.35
CA TYR A 39 -5.45 5.06 -8.77
C TYR A 39 -4.21 4.41 -8.15
N ASP A 40 -4.35 3.17 -7.67
CA ASP A 40 -3.48 2.67 -6.61
C ASP A 40 -2.12 2.11 -7.07
N ASP A 41 -1.77 2.26 -8.35
CA ASP A 41 -0.49 1.78 -8.91
C ASP A 41 0.15 2.74 -9.92
N ILE A 42 -0.35 3.99 -10.01
CA ILE A 42 0.02 4.92 -11.08
C ILE A 42 1.52 5.25 -11.11
N GLU A 43 2.18 5.30 -9.95
CA GLU A 43 3.62 5.48 -9.82
C GLU A 43 4.38 4.39 -10.59
N LEU A 44 4.03 3.11 -10.34
CA LEU A 44 4.72 1.97 -10.94
C LEU A 44 4.48 1.94 -12.45
N LEU A 45 3.24 2.23 -12.89
CA LEU A 45 2.91 2.35 -14.30
C LEU A 45 3.79 3.39 -14.98
N ILE A 46 3.97 4.56 -14.38
CA ILE A 46 4.77 5.64 -14.96
C ILE A 46 6.26 5.29 -14.95
N PHE A 47 6.75 4.72 -13.85
CA PHE A 47 8.13 4.25 -13.75
C PHE A 47 8.43 3.20 -14.83
N SER A 48 7.49 2.31 -15.14
CA SER A 48 7.66 1.29 -16.20
C SER A 48 7.85 1.90 -17.60
N GLN A 49 7.32 3.10 -17.85
CA GLN A 49 7.47 3.82 -19.12
C GLN A 49 8.81 4.56 -19.23
N MET A 50 9.61 4.63 -18.16
CA MET A 50 10.88 5.36 -18.16
C MET A 50 11.99 4.56 -18.87
N PRO A 51 12.73 5.18 -19.81
CA PRO A 51 13.85 4.51 -20.44
C PRO A 51 14.95 4.23 -19.41
N HIS A 52 15.56 3.05 -19.51
CA HIS A 52 16.69 2.61 -18.68
C HIS A 52 16.40 2.51 -17.18
N ILE A 53 15.14 2.30 -16.79
CA ILE A 53 14.81 1.98 -15.41
C ILE A 53 15.40 0.63 -14.99
N THR A 54 15.82 0.53 -13.74
CA THR A 54 16.42 -0.69 -13.17
C THR A 54 15.57 -1.25 -12.05
N LYS A 55 15.80 -2.52 -11.70
CA LYS A 55 15.15 -3.13 -10.52
C LYS A 55 15.36 -2.30 -9.25
N ALA A 56 16.55 -1.72 -9.06
CA ALA A 56 16.84 -0.89 -7.89
C ALA A 56 15.96 0.37 -7.84
N ASP A 57 15.62 0.94 -8.99
CA ASP A 57 14.71 2.10 -9.07
C ASP A 57 13.29 1.73 -8.66
N ILE A 58 12.82 0.53 -9.05
CA ILE A 58 11.51 0.00 -8.66
C ILE A 58 11.45 -0.32 -7.16
N LEU A 59 12.49 -0.96 -6.60
CA LEU A 59 12.53 -1.26 -5.17
C LEU A 59 12.57 0.02 -4.32
N GLU A 60 13.30 1.05 -4.78
CA GLU A 60 13.30 2.35 -4.13
C GLU A 60 11.94 3.06 -4.25
N LEU A 61 11.24 2.90 -5.37
CA LEU A 61 9.85 3.37 -5.50
C LEU A 61 8.95 2.69 -4.47
N PHE A 62 9.04 1.37 -4.27
CA PHE A 62 8.23 0.69 -3.26
C PHE A 62 8.49 1.20 -1.85
N GLU A 63 9.76 1.39 -1.51
CA GLU A 63 10.15 1.99 -0.23
C GLU A 63 9.53 3.38 -0.06
N PHE A 64 9.57 4.19 -1.13
CA PHE A 64 9.00 5.52 -1.17
C PHE A 64 7.47 5.51 -1.01
N SER A 65 6.78 4.70 -1.81
CA SER A 65 5.31 4.56 -1.81
C SER A 65 4.79 4.18 -0.43
N ILE A 66 5.35 3.13 0.19
CA ILE A 66 4.95 2.69 1.53
C ILE A 66 5.07 3.83 2.54
N LEU A 67 6.21 4.54 2.55
CA LEU A 67 6.46 5.57 3.54
C LEU A 67 5.76 6.91 3.24
N CYS A 68 5.24 7.14 2.04
CA CYS A 68 4.50 8.35 1.70
C CYS A 68 2.98 8.26 1.91
N CYS A 69 2.39 7.06 2.05
CA CYS A 69 0.94 6.86 2.21
C CYS A 69 0.36 7.32 3.56
N PHE A 70 1.21 7.71 4.53
CA PHE A 70 0.76 8.07 5.88
C PHE A 70 0.17 9.50 5.93
N TRP A 71 -1.15 9.59 5.74
CA TRP A 71 -1.93 10.82 5.92
C TRP A 71 -2.40 11.04 7.37
N ALA A 72 -2.32 10.00 8.21
CA ALA A 72 -2.55 10.03 9.64
C ALA A 72 -1.42 9.31 10.39
N SER A 73 -1.43 9.38 11.73
CA SER A 73 -0.46 8.71 12.61
C SER A 73 -0.44 7.18 12.40
N ARG A 74 -1.59 6.62 12.01
CA ARG A 74 -1.78 5.24 11.59
C ARG A 74 -2.85 5.19 10.50
N ILE A 75 -2.78 4.18 9.65
CA ILE A 75 -3.69 3.93 8.52
C ILE A 75 -4.02 2.44 8.45
N GLU A 76 -5.08 2.10 7.72
CA GLU A 76 -5.43 0.70 7.47
C GLU A 76 -4.35 -0.01 6.64
N GLY A 77 -4.32 -1.33 6.70
CA GLY A 77 -3.26 -2.14 6.08
C GLY A 77 -3.28 -2.08 4.56
N ASP A 78 -4.45 -1.93 3.96
CA ASP A 78 -4.64 -1.73 2.51
C ASP A 78 -4.05 -0.43 2.00
N GLU A 79 -4.01 0.64 2.81
CA GLU A 79 -3.52 1.97 2.40
C GLU A 79 -2.02 1.99 2.04
N ILE A 80 -1.24 1.03 2.52
CA ILE A 80 0.19 0.90 2.16
C ILE A 80 0.45 -0.16 1.08
N MET A 81 -0.59 -0.71 0.47
CA MET A 81 -0.47 -1.85 -0.44
C MET A 81 -0.73 -1.43 -1.89
N ILE A 82 0.15 -1.89 -2.79
CA ILE A 82 -0.05 -1.77 -4.23
C ILE A 82 -1.07 -2.82 -4.70
N TRP A 83 -1.97 -2.47 -5.62
CA TRP A 83 -3.07 -3.34 -6.05
C TRP A 83 -2.65 -4.24 -7.23
N THR A 84 -1.90 -5.26 -6.85
CA THR A 84 -1.19 -6.21 -7.70
C THR A 84 -1.96 -6.88 -8.86
N HIS A 85 -3.29 -6.93 -8.84
CA HIS A 85 -4.11 -7.47 -9.94
C HIS A 85 -3.93 -6.72 -11.27
N HIS A 86 -3.53 -5.45 -11.22
CA HIS A 86 -3.15 -4.66 -12.40
C HIS A 86 -1.68 -4.88 -12.82
N ILE A 87 -0.82 -5.25 -11.87
CA ILE A 87 0.63 -5.43 -12.05
C ILE A 87 0.94 -6.74 -12.76
N ASP A 88 0.13 -7.78 -12.52
CA ASP A 88 0.30 -9.11 -13.14
C ASP A 88 0.12 -9.10 -14.68
N ASN A 89 -0.34 -7.98 -15.24
CA ASN A 89 -0.52 -7.75 -16.67
C ASN A 89 0.53 -6.80 -17.30
N LEU A 90 1.53 -6.32 -16.54
CA LEU A 90 2.58 -5.38 -17.02
C LEU A 90 3.71 -6.00 -17.87
N ASP A 91 3.44 -7.14 -18.52
CA ASP A 91 4.21 -7.74 -19.63
C ASP A 91 5.45 -8.62 -19.30
N ASP A 92 5.65 -9.62 -20.17
CA ASP A 92 6.62 -10.73 -20.17
C ASP A 92 8.09 -10.30 -20.36
N ASN A 93 8.34 -9.00 -20.57
CA ASN A 93 9.65 -8.43 -20.90
C ASN A 93 10.54 -8.13 -19.67
N LEU A 94 10.07 -8.41 -18.46
CA LEU A 94 10.83 -8.27 -17.22
C LEU A 94 11.13 -9.65 -16.62
N SER A 95 12.13 -10.36 -17.15
CA SER A 95 12.51 -11.68 -16.59
C SER A 95 13.98 -12.02 -16.81
N PRO A 96 14.60 -12.70 -15.83
CA PRO A 96 15.16 -14.00 -16.23
C PRO A 96 14.82 -15.15 -15.28
N ASN A 97 13.59 -15.24 -14.74
CA ASN A 97 12.76 -16.46 -14.83
C ASN A 97 11.58 -16.50 -13.84
N PRO A 98 10.38 -16.12 -14.32
CA PRO A 98 9.12 -16.52 -13.75
C PRO A 98 8.68 -17.93 -14.09
N PRO A 99 7.94 -18.55 -13.15
CA PRO A 99 6.62 -19.02 -13.56
C PRO A 99 5.48 -18.73 -12.55
N LYS A 100 5.45 -17.73 -11.65
CA LYS A 100 5.58 -16.27 -11.83
C LYS A 100 6.00 -15.53 -10.52
N PRO A 101 7.24 -15.03 -10.34
CA PRO A 101 7.58 -13.97 -9.41
C PRO A 101 7.09 -12.65 -9.99
N THR A 102 6.11 -12.09 -9.31
CA THR A 102 5.56 -10.76 -9.52
C THR A 102 6.28 -9.81 -8.56
N TYR A 103 6.21 -8.49 -8.78
CA TYR A 103 6.80 -7.52 -7.84
C TYR A 103 6.21 -7.59 -6.42
N ILE A 104 5.12 -8.33 -6.22
CA ILE A 104 4.43 -8.54 -4.94
C ILE A 104 5.36 -9.09 -3.87
N SER A 105 6.17 -10.11 -4.19
CA SER A 105 7.09 -10.68 -3.20
C SER A 105 8.19 -9.69 -2.80
N GLU A 106 8.63 -8.87 -3.74
CA GLU A 106 9.59 -7.79 -3.48
C GLU A 106 8.95 -6.70 -2.63
N TYR A 107 7.70 -6.32 -2.92
CA TYR A 107 6.94 -5.34 -2.14
C TYR A 107 6.75 -5.79 -0.68
N ILE A 108 6.28 -7.02 -0.47
CA ILE A 108 6.16 -7.63 0.86
C ILE A 108 7.52 -7.67 1.57
N ASN A 109 8.60 -7.95 0.83
CA ASN A 109 9.94 -7.93 1.39
C ASN A 109 10.37 -6.51 1.83
N ILE A 110 10.07 -5.46 1.06
CA ILE A 110 10.33 -4.07 1.46
C ILE A 110 9.54 -3.71 2.72
N ILE A 111 8.24 -4.05 2.81
CA ILE A 111 7.44 -3.87 4.03
C ILE A 111 8.14 -4.53 5.23
N GLY A 112 8.57 -5.77 5.06
CA GLY A 112 9.30 -6.52 6.08
C GLY A 112 10.58 -5.82 6.51
N GLN A 113 11.39 -5.34 5.56
CA GLN A 113 12.61 -4.61 5.86
C GLN A 113 12.34 -3.31 6.62
N LEU A 114 11.30 -2.55 6.23
CA LEU A 114 10.89 -1.34 6.93
C LEU A 114 10.44 -1.64 8.37
N PHE A 115 9.69 -2.72 8.58
CA PHE A 115 9.27 -3.17 9.91
C PHE A 115 10.46 -3.61 10.77
N LEU A 116 11.34 -4.47 10.24
CA LEU A 116 12.52 -4.97 10.96
C LEU A 116 13.50 -3.84 11.31
N ALA A 117 13.62 -2.83 10.44
CA ALA A 117 14.40 -1.63 10.71
C ALA A 117 13.72 -0.69 11.73
N GLY A 118 12.45 -0.93 12.08
CA GLY A 118 11.66 -0.11 12.99
C GLY A 118 11.22 1.21 12.38
N TYR A 119 11.08 1.30 11.06
CA TYR A 119 10.53 2.47 10.37
C TYR A 119 9.00 2.45 10.34
N ILE A 120 8.40 1.26 10.34
CA ILE A 120 6.97 1.06 10.50
C ILE A 120 6.71 0.03 11.61
N ASP A 121 5.49 0.03 12.13
CA ASP A 121 4.98 -1.00 13.04
C ASP A 121 3.52 -1.33 12.69
N PHE A 122 3.04 -2.48 13.13
CA PHE A 122 1.68 -2.94 12.89
C PHE A 122 0.92 -3.06 14.21
N GLY A 123 -0.39 -2.83 14.18
CA GLY A 123 -1.28 -2.95 15.33
C GLY A 123 -2.59 -3.66 14.98
N THR A 124 -3.22 -4.33 15.95
CA THR A 124 -4.53 -5.00 15.78
C THR A 124 -5.68 -4.29 16.51
N TYR A 125 -5.36 -3.22 17.25
CA TYR A 125 -6.30 -2.49 18.07
C TYR A 125 -6.07 -1.00 17.91
N CYS A 126 -7.16 -0.24 17.82
CA CYS A 126 -7.16 1.19 17.65
C CYS A 126 -8.25 1.80 18.53
N ASP A 127 -7.85 2.53 19.56
CA ASP A 127 -8.78 3.37 20.31
C ASP A 127 -8.92 4.73 19.63
N ASN A 128 -10.15 5.15 19.36
CA ASN A 128 -10.48 6.45 18.79
C ASN A 128 -10.09 7.61 19.71
N GLU A 129 -10.00 7.38 21.02
CA GLU A 129 -9.58 8.38 22.00
C GLU A 129 -8.08 8.69 21.93
N ASP A 130 -7.27 7.80 21.34
CA ASP A 130 -5.81 7.89 21.23
C ASP A 130 -5.34 7.89 19.76
N SER A 131 -6.03 8.62 18.88
CA SER A 131 -5.77 8.65 17.42
C SER A 131 -4.33 9.00 17.01
N ASN A 132 -3.60 9.72 17.86
CA ASN A 132 -2.22 10.14 17.60
C ASN A 132 -1.15 9.18 18.14
N LYS A 133 -1.54 8.19 18.94
CA LYS A 133 -0.60 7.24 19.52
C LYS A 133 -0.29 6.13 18.51
N ILE A 134 0.99 5.79 18.41
CA ILE A 134 1.51 4.83 17.43
C ILE A 134 2.28 3.67 18.08
N ASP A 135 2.62 3.81 19.36
CA ASP A 135 3.37 2.82 20.14
C ASP A 135 2.44 2.23 21.20
N TYR A 136 2.09 0.96 21.01
CA TYR A 136 1.25 0.20 21.94
C TYR A 136 1.96 -1.09 22.34
N PRO A 137 1.81 -1.56 23.59
CA PRO A 137 2.30 -2.88 23.99
C PRO A 137 1.73 -4.04 23.15
N THR A 138 0.61 -3.80 22.48
CA THR A 138 -0.05 -4.73 21.55
C THR A 138 0.46 -4.61 20.12
N ASN A 139 1.44 -3.77 19.81
CA ASN A 139 2.03 -3.71 18.48
C ASN A 139 2.75 -5.02 18.14
N LEU A 140 2.84 -5.31 16.84
CA LEU A 140 3.49 -6.52 16.32
C LEU A 140 4.94 -6.62 16.78
N SER A 141 5.64 -5.49 16.86
CA SER A 141 7.05 -5.44 17.26
C SER A 141 7.32 -5.94 18.69
N TYR A 142 6.29 -6.09 19.53
CA TYR A 142 6.36 -6.64 20.89
C TYR A 142 5.72 -8.02 21.04
N TYR A 143 5.12 -8.58 19.98
CA TYR A 143 4.25 -9.76 20.11
C TYR A 143 5.00 -11.10 20.25
N LYS A 144 6.15 -11.27 19.58
CA LYS A 144 6.99 -12.47 19.67
C LYS A 144 8.28 -12.18 20.43
N GLU A 145 9.06 -13.23 20.66
CA GLU A 145 10.38 -13.18 21.32
C GLU A 145 11.30 -12.12 20.72
N ASP A 146 11.23 -11.95 19.40
CA ASP A 146 11.91 -10.88 18.68
C ASP A 146 11.09 -10.42 17.46
N LYS A 147 11.47 -9.26 16.91
CA LYS A 147 10.81 -8.66 15.74
C LYS A 147 10.89 -9.54 14.50
N TYR A 148 11.95 -10.32 14.32
CA TYR A 148 12.09 -11.19 13.16
C TYR A 148 11.05 -12.32 13.19
N GLN A 149 10.87 -12.97 14.35
CA GLN A 149 9.82 -13.97 14.54
C GLN A 149 8.42 -13.38 14.42
N ALA A 150 8.21 -12.15 14.92
CA ALA A 150 6.95 -11.44 14.75
C ALA A 150 6.64 -11.19 13.26
N TRP A 151 7.62 -10.72 12.50
CA TRP A 151 7.49 -10.53 11.06
C TRP A 151 7.19 -11.83 10.31
N VAL A 152 7.92 -12.90 10.58
CA VAL A 152 7.70 -14.22 9.94
C VAL A 152 6.27 -14.70 10.22
N TYR A 153 5.84 -14.64 11.48
CA TYR A 153 4.48 -15.02 11.87
C TYR A 153 3.42 -14.18 11.15
N PHE A 154 3.58 -12.85 11.14
CA PHE A 154 2.65 -11.95 10.47
C PHE A 154 2.61 -12.19 8.96
N ARG A 155 3.77 -12.22 8.28
CA ARG A 155 3.87 -12.43 6.84
C ARG A 155 3.17 -13.71 6.40
N ASP A 156 3.44 -14.80 7.10
CA ASP A 156 2.95 -16.13 6.72
C ASP A 156 1.43 -16.24 6.93
N ASN A 157 0.90 -15.63 8.01
CA ASN A 157 -0.53 -15.67 8.31
C ASN A 157 -1.34 -14.57 7.64
N PHE A 158 -0.73 -13.45 7.26
CA PHE A 158 -1.44 -12.31 6.66
C PHE A 158 -1.40 -12.35 5.13
N PHE A 159 -0.19 -12.37 4.56
CA PHE A 159 0.00 -12.36 3.11
C PHE A 159 -0.13 -13.78 2.53
N TYR A 160 0.63 -14.75 3.04
CA TYR A 160 0.71 -16.08 2.41
C TYR A 160 -0.52 -16.96 2.67
N ALA A 161 -1.20 -16.78 3.81
CA ALA A 161 -2.51 -17.38 4.06
C ALA A 161 -3.69 -16.60 3.43
N LYS A 162 -3.40 -15.60 2.58
CA LYS A 162 -4.37 -14.79 1.83
C LYS A 162 -5.43 -14.11 2.72
N ARG A 163 -5.04 -13.64 3.91
CA ARG A 163 -5.94 -12.86 4.79
C ARG A 163 -6.07 -11.42 4.33
N PHE A 164 -5.00 -10.85 3.78
CA PHE A 164 -5.03 -9.53 3.16
C PHE A 164 -6.06 -9.48 2.01
N ASN A 165 -5.98 -10.40 1.05
CA ASN A 165 -6.85 -10.45 -0.14
C ASN A 165 -8.23 -11.11 0.10
N ARG A 166 -8.72 -11.11 1.33
CA ARG A 166 -10.02 -11.71 1.64
C ARG A 166 -11.14 -10.83 1.09
N ASP A 167 -12.08 -11.42 0.37
CA ASP A 167 -13.28 -10.71 -0.10
C ASP A 167 -14.41 -10.72 0.94
N LEU A 168 -15.49 -9.99 0.66
CA LEU A 168 -16.66 -9.95 1.54
C LEU A 168 -17.32 -11.33 1.69
N ASP A 169 -17.29 -12.16 0.65
CA ASP A 169 -17.93 -13.49 0.69
C ASP A 169 -17.20 -14.45 1.64
N ASP A 170 -15.90 -14.24 1.85
CA ASP A 170 -15.02 -14.96 2.77
C ASP A 170 -15.06 -14.40 4.22
N ASP A 171 -15.83 -13.35 4.50
CA ASP A 171 -15.95 -12.78 5.84
C ASP A 171 -16.55 -13.79 6.84
N ILE A 172 -16.07 -13.71 8.08
CA ILE A 172 -16.59 -14.47 9.20
C ILE A 172 -17.42 -13.52 10.05
N MET A 173 -18.71 -13.83 10.17
CA MET A 173 -19.64 -13.08 11.00
C MET A 173 -19.72 -13.71 12.39
N ILE A 174 -19.70 -12.89 13.44
CA ILE A 174 -19.94 -13.36 14.81
C ILE A 174 -21.34 -12.93 15.24
N TYR A 175 -22.17 -13.91 15.60
CA TYR A 175 -23.51 -13.68 16.17
C TYR A 175 -23.72 -14.61 17.37
N GLU A 176 -24.07 -14.03 18.52
CA GLU A 176 -24.27 -14.78 19.78
C GLU A 176 -23.09 -15.73 20.13
N GLY A 177 -21.86 -15.28 19.87
CA GLY A 177 -20.63 -16.04 20.16
C GLY A 177 -20.35 -17.20 19.20
N LYS A 178 -21.06 -17.30 18.07
CA LYS A 178 -20.85 -18.31 17.03
C LYS A 178 -20.41 -17.67 15.72
N GLU A 179 -19.58 -18.41 14.98
CA GLU A 179 -19.09 -18.04 13.64
C GLU A 179 -20.11 -18.45 12.57
N TYR A 180 -20.33 -17.57 11.61
CA TYR A 180 -21.17 -17.79 10.44
C TYR A 180 -20.48 -17.25 9.20
N SER A 181 -20.78 -17.84 8.04
CA SER A 181 -20.53 -17.18 6.75
C SER A 181 -21.52 -16.01 6.56
N ILE A 182 -21.25 -15.10 5.64
CA ILE A 182 -22.24 -14.07 5.22
C ILE A 182 -23.57 -14.69 4.75
N LYS A 183 -23.52 -15.89 4.16
CA LYS A 183 -24.69 -16.58 3.59
C LYS A 183 -25.57 -17.19 4.68
N ASP A 184 -24.96 -17.71 5.75
CA ASP A 184 -25.64 -18.46 6.81
C ASP A 184 -25.94 -17.62 8.05
N CYS A 185 -25.31 -16.43 8.17
CA CYS A 185 -25.52 -15.56 9.31
C CYS A 185 -27.00 -15.12 9.39
N PRO A 186 -27.64 -15.22 10.58
CA PRO A 186 -29.03 -14.79 10.75
C PRO A 186 -29.23 -13.35 10.30
N ARG A 187 -30.40 -13.08 9.71
CA ARG A 187 -30.78 -11.75 9.22
C ARG A 187 -32.05 -11.28 9.89
N ARG A 188 -32.10 -9.98 10.18
CA ARG A 188 -33.33 -9.29 10.59
C ARG A 188 -33.80 -8.37 9.49
N ILE A 189 -35.09 -8.07 9.49
CA ILE A 189 -35.67 -7.06 8.62
C ILE A 189 -35.59 -5.71 9.32
N ASP A 190 -34.82 -4.80 8.73
CA ASP A 190 -34.74 -3.40 9.07
C ASP A 190 -35.65 -2.60 8.12
N LYS A 191 -36.41 -1.64 8.65
CA LYS A 191 -37.42 -0.90 7.86
C LYS A 191 -36.80 0.05 6.83
N GLU A 192 -35.55 0.48 7.05
CA GLU A 192 -34.87 1.43 6.18
C GLU A 192 -33.85 0.73 5.27
N ARG A 193 -33.18 -0.29 5.79
CA ARG A 193 -32.07 -0.98 5.11
C ARG A 193 -32.45 -2.34 4.51
N GLY A 194 -33.68 -2.80 4.74
CA GLY A 194 -34.14 -4.10 4.26
C GLY A 194 -33.55 -5.26 5.07
N SER A 195 -33.04 -6.31 4.42
CA SER A 195 -32.46 -7.45 5.12
C SER A 195 -31.05 -7.14 5.60
N VAL A 196 -30.83 -7.16 6.93
CA VAL A 196 -29.55 -6.82 7.56
C VAL A 196 -29.03 -8.02 8.36
N LEU A 197 -27.73 -8.29 8.25
CA LEU A 197 -27.04 -9.32 9.03
C LEU A 197 -27.13 -8.99 10.53
N CYS A 198 -27.42 -10.01 11.36
CA CYS A 198 -27.51 -9.85 12.80
C CYS A 198 -26.13 -9.85 13.48
N GLY A 199 -25.15 -10.56 12.92
CA GLY A 199 -23.78 -10.60 13.41
C GLY A 199 -22.94 -9.40 13.01
N TYR A 200 -21.77 -9.25 13.64
CA TYR A 200 -20.76 -8.28 13.23
C TYR A 200 -19.66 -8.95 12.39
N SER A 201 -19.11 -8.18 11.45
CA SER A 201 -18.02 -8.60 10.56
C SER A 201 -16.72 -8.68 11.32
N THR A 202 -15.97 -9.79 11.19
CA THR A 202 -14.61 -9.85 11.73
C THR A 202 -13.62 -9.04 10.90
N MET A 203 -13.89 -8.86 9.61
CA MET A 203 -13.04 -8.03 8.74
C MET A 203 -12.92 -6.58 9.19
N TYR A 204 -13.97 -5.99 9.76
CA TYR A 204 -14.01 -4.58 10.17
C TYR A 204 -14.00 -4.38 11.69
N SER A 205 -13.69 -5.43 12.44
CA SER A 205 -13.68 -5.39 13.91
C SER A 205 -12.28 -5.57 14.46
N ASP A 206 -12.09 -5.13 15.71
CA ASP A 206 -10.88 -5.36 16.48
C ASP A 206 -10.43 -6.82 16.41
N THR A 207 -9.12 -7.01 16.35
CA THR A 207 -8.52 -8.32 16.24
C THR A 207 -7.33 -8.48 17.20
N SER A 208 -6.73 -9.66 17.20
CA SER A 208 -5.56 -9.98 18.00
C SER A 208 -4.56 -10.77 17.18
N TRP A 209 -3.29 -10.67 17.54
CA TRP A 209 -2.24 -11.48 16.95
C TRP A 209 -2.45 -12.99 17.15
N ASP A 210 -3.26 -13.39 18.14
CA ASP A 210 -3.60 -14.79 18.42
C ASP A 210 -4.74 -15.34 17.55
N THR A 211 -5.42 -14.48 16.78
CA THR A 211 -6.58 -14.85 15.95
C THR A 211 -6.38 -14.55 14.46
N PRO A 212 -5.33 -15.10 13.81
CA PRO A 212 -5.03 -14.81 12.40
C PRO A 212 -6.14 -15.16 11.41
N LYS A 213 -7.07 -16.04 11.79
CA LYS A 213 -8.25 -16.34 10.98
C LYS A 213 -9.19 -15.16 10.79
N TYR A 214 -9.16 -14.16 11.67
CA TYR A 214 -10.00 -12.96 11.63
C TYR A 214 -9.30 -11.75 11.01
N TRP A 215 -8.01 -11.85 10.68
CA TRP A 215 -7.31 -10.73 10.06
C TRP A 215 -7.85 -10.42 8.66
N SER A 216 -7.80 -9.15 8.31
CA SER A 216 -8.17 -8.59 7.01
C SER A 216 -7.29 -7.37 6.72
N GLN A 217 -7.36 -6.87 5.49
CA GLN A 217 -6.70 -5.61 5.13
C GLN A 217 -7.22 -4.38 5.91
N TYR A 218 -8.43 -4.47 6.47
CA TYR A 218 -9.13 -3.35 7.13
C TYR A 218 -8.97 -3.33 8.66
N ASN A 219 -8.56 -4.43 9.28
CA ASN A 219 -8.44 -4.52 10.75
C ASN A 219 -7.00 -4.65 11.27
N ILE A 220 -6.02 -4.66 10.35
CA ILE A 220 -4.61 -4.50 10.68
C ILE A 220 -4.21 -3.07 10.37
N TRP A 221 -3.78 -2.34 11.39
CA TRP A 221 -3.30 -0.98 11.28
C TRP A 221 -1.80 -0.95 11.05
N VAL A 222 -1.33 0.07 10.33
CA VAL A 222 0.10 0.34 10.14
C VAL A 222 0.40 1.75 10.61
N ALA A 223 1.51 1.93 11.31
CA ALA A 223 1.99 3.23 11.74
C ALA A 223 3.42 3.47 11.26
N ARG A 224 3.71 4.70 10.82
CA ARG A 224 5.08 5.16 10.56
C ARG A 224 5.67 5.66 11.88
N THR A 225 6.74 5.03 12.33
CA THR A 225 7.38 5.40 13.60
C THR A 225 8.05 6.77 13.51
N GLU A 226 8.47 7.35 14.64
CA GLU A 226 9.31 8.55 14.64
C GLU A 226 10.60 8.32 13.84
N LYS A 227 11.20 7.13 13.98
CA LYS A 227 12.38 6.72 13.22
C LYS A 227 12.10 6.66 11.72
N GLY A 228 10.96 6.10 11.33
CA GLY A 228 10.51 6.06 9.93
C GLY A 228 10.23 7.45 9.35
N THR A 229 9.59 8.31 10.13
CA THR A 229 9.31 9.70 9.76
C THR A 229 10.61 10.49 9.55
N LYS A 230 11.59 10.32 10.45
CA LYS A 230 12.91 10.92 10.31
C LYS A 230 13.63 10.41 9.06
N TYR A 231 13.66 9.09 8.87
CA TYR A 231 14.26 8.46 7.69
C TYR A 231 13.64 8.97 6.38
N PHE A 232 12.30 9.00 6.30
CA PHE A 232 11.58 9.48 5.13
C PHE A 232 11.96 10.92 4.78
N ASN A 233 11.86 11.82 5.77
CA ASN A 233 12.03 13.26 5.57
C ASN A 233 13.48 13.68 5.31
N GLU A 234 14.44 13.06 5.99
CA GLU A 234 15.84 13.50 5.96
C GLU A 234 16.67 12.73 4.95
N ILE A 235 16.26 11.51 4.57
CA ILE A 235 17.05 10.61 3.73
C ILE A 235 16.27 10.21 2.48
N LEU A 236 15.16 9.49 2.61
CA LEU A 236 14.51 8.85 1.46
C LEU A 236 13.94 9.88 0.47
N ALA A 237 13.08 10.79 0.90
CA ALA A 237 12.45 11.77 0.02
C ALA A 237 13.49 12.70 -0.65
N PRO A 238 14.50 13.25 0.06
CA PRO A 238 15.57 14.01 -0.58
C PRO A 238 16.42 13.20 -1.57
N ARG A 239 16.74 11.94 -1.25
CA ARG A 239 17.49 11.04 -2.15
C ARG A 239 16.68 10.77 -3.42
N PHE A 240 15.42 10.40 -3.26
CA PHE A 240 14.47 10.14 -4.33
C PHE A 240 14.33 11.37 -5.24
N TYR A 241 14.10 12.55 -4.66
CA TYR A 241 14.06 13.80 -5.42
C TYR A 241 15.33 14.03 -6.22
N ASN A 242 16.49 13.97 -5.57
CA ASN A 242 17.76 14.25 -6.25
C ASN A 242 18.04 13.28 -7.40
N LYS A 243 17.58 12.04 -7.28
CA LYS A 243 17.69 11.02 -8.33
C LYS A 243 16.88 11.35 -9.58
N TYR A 244 15.65 11.89 -9.41
CA TYR A 244 14.70 12.08 -10.52
C TYR A 244 14.43 13.56 -10.91
N LYS A 245 14.97 14.56 -10.19
CA LYS A 245 14.69 16.02 -10.38
C LYS A 245 14.98 16.57 -11.79
N ASP A 246 15.92 15.95 -12.51
CA ASP A 246 16.34 16.41 -13.82
C ASP A 246 15.50 15.82 -14.95
N LEU A 247 14.60 14.89 -14.61
CA LEU A 247 13.65 14.31 -15.55
C LEU A 247 12.47 15.23 -15.81
N SER A 248 12.05 15.21 -17.05
CA SER A 248 10.85 15.85 -17.54
C SER A 248 10.21 14.91 -18.55
N VAL A 249 8.90 14.98 -18.67
CA VAL A 249 8.12 14.17 -19.59
C VAL A 249 7.44 15.09 -20.60
N GLU A 250 7.50 14.71 -21.87
CA GLU A 250 6.72 15.34 -22.92
C GLU A 250 5.48 14.50 -23.20
N ILE A 251 4.30 15.11 -23.06
CA ILE A 251 3.00 14.44 -23.18
C ILE A 251 2.21 15.11 -24.30
N ASP A 252 1.52 14.32 -25.13
CA ASP A 252 0.62 14.83 -26.18
C ASP A 252 -0.76 15.23 -25.64
N GLU A 253 -1.63 15.78 -26.50
CA GLU A 253 -2.98 16.21 -26.10
C GLU A 253 -3.90 15.06 -25.67
N LYS A 254 -3.54 13.81 -26.00
CA LYS A 254 -4.29 12.59 -25.66
C LYS A 254 -3.79 11.94 -24.36
N GLY A 255 -2.74 12.47 -23.75
CA GLY A 255 -2.13 11.90 -22.53
C GLY A 255 -1.01 10.89 -22.81
N ASN A 256 -0.60 10.67 -24.05
CA ASN A 256 0.48 9.72 -24.34
C ASN A 256 1.85 10.34 -24.00
N ILE A 257 2.73 9.54 -23.40
CA ILE A 257 4.15 9.91 -23.25
C ILE A 257 4.81 9.89 -24.62
N VAL A 258 5.22 11.06 -25.11
CA VAL A 258 5.95 11.23 -26.37
C VAL A 258 7.42 10.87 -26.17
N ARG A 259 8.02 11.38 -25.08
CA ARG A 259 9.40 11.06 -24.68
C ARG A 259 9.72 11.52 -23.27
N TRP A 260 10.74 10.90 -22.71
CA TRP A 260 11.43 11.37 -21.51
C TRP A 260 12.61 12.28 -21.88
N ILE A 261 12.83 13.32 -21.09
CA ILE A 261 13.87 14.32 -21.28
C ILE A 261 14.68 14.41 -19.99
N GLY A 262 16.01 14.39 -20.10
CA GLY A 262 16.93 14.42 -18.97
C GLY A 262 17.52 13.03 -18.68
N ALA A 263 18.08 12.87 -17.49
CA ALA A 263 18.69 11.62 -17.04
C ALA A 263 18.35 11.34 -15.57
N ILE A 264 18.35 10.05 -15.20
CA ILE A 264 18.31 9.61 -13.81
C ILE A 264 19.71 9.84 -13.22
N ASN A 265 19.81 10.56 -12.11
CA ASN A 265 21.07 10.79 -11.41
C ASN A 265 21.43 9.55 -10.59
N ARG A 266 22.44 8.80 -11.04
CA ARG A 266 22.91 7.57 -10.39
C ARG A 266 24.15 7.82 -9.53
#